data_AF-A0A7C6MY72-F1
#
_entry.id   AF-A0A7C6MY72-F1
#
_cell.length_a   1.000
_cell.length_b   1.000
_cell.length_c   1.000
_cell.angle_alpha   90.00
_cell.angle_beta   90.00
_cell.angle_gamma   90.00
#
_symmetry.space_group_name_H-M   'P 1'
#
loop_
_entity.id
_entity.type
_entity.pdbx_description
1 polymer ?
#
loop_
_entity_poly.entity_id
_entity_poly.type
_entity_poly.pdbx_seq_one_letter_code
_entity_poly.pdbx_strand_id
1 'polypeptide(L)'
;MQDVFSRVLDAIDIETYLICESEDECKEIIYGILNKMGLKDVSIVFIEHNGPGARVRARGYIHKPGDTYGWLEINRRADGQ
;
A
#
# COMPACT_ATOMS: atom_id res chain seq x y z
N MET A 1 11.28 15.89 11.82
CA MET A 1 11.37 14.42 11.73
C MET A 1 11.29 14.07 10.25
N GLN A 2 12.19 13.23 9.71
CA GLN A 2 12.06 12.80 8.31
C GLN A 2 10.81 11.94 8.16
N ASP A 3 10.02 12.18 7.11
CA ASP A 3 8.88 11.32 6.77
C ASP A 3 9.38 9.90 6.49
N VAL A 4 8.89 8.92 7.24
CA VAL A 4 9.32 7.51 7.11
C VAL A 4 8.98 6.93 5.74
N PHE A 5 7.92 7.42 5.09
CA PHE A 5 7.53 7.00 3.74
C PHE A 5 8.53 7.47 2.66
N SER A 6 9.39 8.45 2.96
CA SER A 6 10.47 8.86 2.05
C SER A 6 11.50 7.75 1.80
N ARG A 7 11.56 6.72 2.66
CA ARG A 7 12.42 5.55 2.52
C ARG A 7 11.79 4.42 1.69
N VAL A 8 10.50 4.51 1.40
CA VAL A 8 9.81 3.56 0.53
C VAL A 8 10.18 3.88 -0.92
N LEU A 9 10.54 2.87 -1.70
CA LEU A 9 10.90 3.04 -3.10
C LEU A 9 9.67 3.42 -3.95
N ASP A 10 8.64 2.57 -3.90
CA ASP A 10 7.45 2.67 -4.75
C ASP A 10 6.15 2.43 -3.97
N ALA A 11 6.03 1.30 -3.26
CA ALA A 11 4.76 0.86 -2.67
C ALA A 11 4.93 0.06 -1.37
N ILE A 12 3.81 -0.12 -0.67
CA ILE A 12 3.68 -0.98 0.51
C ILE A 12 2.56 -1.99 0.26
N ASP A 13 2.79 -3.23 0.67
CA ASP A 13 1.77 -4.28 0.63
C ASP A 13 1.17 -4.48 2.02
N ILE A 14 -0.16 -4.55 2.06
CA ILE A 14 -0.95 -4.92 3.23
C ILE A 14 -1.61 -6.25 2.93
N GLU A 15 -1.31 -7.24 3.75
CA GLU A 15 -1.93 -8.56 3.69
C GLU A 15 -2.69 -8.84 4.99
N THR A 16 -3.94 -9.27 4.86
CA THR A 16 -4.81 -9.58 6.00
C THR A 16 -5.92 -10.55 5.61
N TYR A 17 -6.69 -11.00 6.59
CA TYR A 17 -7.90 -11.80 6.38
C TYR A 17 -9.12 -10.99 6.87
N LEU A 18 -10.09 -10.80 6.00
CA LEU A 18 -11.29 -10.00 6.26
C LEU A 18 -12.52 -10.90 6.31
N ILE A 19 -13.36 -10.72 7.33
CA ILE A 19 -14.70 -11.30 7.37
C ILE A 19 -15.54 -10.61 6.29
N CYS A 20 -16.13 -11.41 5.40
CA CYS A 20 -16.93 -10.97 4.26
C CYS A 20 -17.67 -12.17 3.67
N GLU A 21 -18.76 -11.92 2.96
CA GLU A 21 -19.60 -12.90 2.28
C GLU A 21 -19.09 -13.24 0.87
N SER A 22 -18.24 -12.38 0.29
CA SER A 22 -17.68 -12.59 -1.05
C SER A 22 -16.35 -11.87 -1.26
N GLU A 23 -15.65 -12.21 -2.36
CA GLU A 23 -14.48 -11.45 -2.80
C GLU A 23 -14.83 -10.00 -3.13
N ASP A 24 -15.99 -9.74 -3.72
CA ASP A 24 -16.38 -8.37 -4.08
C ASP A 24 -16.61 -7.50 -2.84
N GLU A 25 -17.27 -8.03 -1.81
CA GLU A 25 -17.38 -7.33 -0.52
C GLU A 25 -16.01 -7.12 0.13
N CYS A 26 -15.13 -8.13 0.09
CA CYS A 26 -13.76 -8.00 0.58
C CYS A 26 -13.00 -6.86 -0.13
N LYS A 27 -13.16 -6.69 -1.44
CA LYS A 27 -12.57 -5.59 -2.22
C LYS A 27 -13.05 -4.24 -1.69
N GLU A 28 -14.36 -4.08 -1.47
CA GLU A 28 -14.92 -2.84 -0.92
C GLU A 28 -14.34 -2.52 0.46
N ILE A 29 -14.26 -3.53 1.34
CA ILE A 29 -13.72 -3.38 2.69
C ILE A 29 -12.23 -2.99 2.65
N ILE A 30 -11.39 -3.71 1.88
CA ILE A 30 -9.95 -3.41 1.84
C ILE A 30 -9.68 -2.04 1.23
N TYR A 31 -10.44 -1.62 0.21
CA TYR A 31 -10.34 -0.25 -0.32
C TYR A 31 -10.72 0.79 0.74
N GLY A 32 -11.78 0.55 1.51
CA GLY A 32 -12.17 1.40 2.63
C GLY A 32 -11.09 1.52 3.71
N ILE A 33 -10.44 0.41 4.07
CA ILE A 33 -9.33 0.38 5.03
C ILE A 33 -8.15 1.19 4.50
N LEU A 34 -7.69 0.94 3.28
CA LEU A 34 -6.52 1.61 2.71
C LEU A 34 -6.74 3.11 2.56
N ASN A 35 -7.93 3.53 2.12
CA ASN A 35 -8.30 4.94 2.05
C ASN A 35 -8.26 5.59 3.44
N LYS A 36 -8.75 4.92 4.49
CA LYS A 36 -8.63 5.41 5.88
C LYS A 36 -7.20 5.49 6.38
N MET A 37 -6.30 4.65 5.86
CA MET A 37 -4.86 4.71 6.13
C MET A 37 -4.14 5.80 5.32
N GLY A 38 -4.83 6.52 4.44
CA GLY A 38 -4.26 7.58 3.60
C GLY A 38 -3.63 7.10 2.30
N LEU A 39 -3.75 5.81 1.96
CA LEU A 39 -3.26 5.23 0.72
C LEU A 39 -4.31 5.45 -0.37
N LYS A 40 -3.98 6.24 -1.40
CA LYS A 40 -4.93 6.68 -2.43
C LYS A 40 -4.85 5.88 -3.73
N ASP A 41 -3.65 5.43 -4.10
CA ASP A 41 -3.45 4.58 -5.26
C ASP A 41 -3.21 3.16 -4.79
N VAL A 42 -4.19 2.30 -5.02
CA VAL A 42 -4.29 0.98 -4.43
C VAL A 42 -4.67 -0.05 -5.48
N SER A 43 -3.99 -1.20 -5.46
CA SER A 43 -4.27 -2.33 -6.34
C SER A 43 -4.39 -3.60 -5.52
N ILE A 44 -5.33 -4.47 -5.87
CA ILE A 44 -5.46 -5.77 -5.24
C ILE A 44 -4.58 -6.74 -6.02
N VAL A 45 -3.57 -7.29 -5.34
CA VAL A 45 -2.58 -8.20 -5.93
C VAL A 45 -2.93 -9.67 -5.67
N PHE A 46 -3.71 -9.94 -4.63
CA PHE A 46 -4.24 -11.27 -4.34
C PHE A 46 -5.54 -11.15 -3.56
N ILE A 47 -6.50 -12.02 -3.88
CA ILE A 47 -7.70 -12.21 -3.10
C ILE A 47 -8.14 -13.67 -3.25
N GLU A 48 -8.54 -14.28 -2.15
CA GLU A 48 -9.12 -15.62 -2.13
C GLU A 48 -10.15 -15.69 -1.01
N HIS A 49 -11.43 -15.84 -1.37
CA HIS A 49 -12.50 -16.10 -0.41
C HIS A 49 -12.56 -17.57 -0.04
N ASN A 50 -12.50 -17.85 1.26
CA ASN A 50 -12.58 -19.21 1.81
C ASN A 50 -13.12 -19.17 3.25
N GLY A 51 -14.19 -19.90 3.52
CA GLY A 51 -14.82 -19.96 4.84
C GLY A 51 -15.58 -18.67 5.16
N PRO A 52 -15.39 -18.06 6.35
CA PRO A 52 -16.15 -16.88 6.78
C PRO A 52 -15.66 -15.55 6.17
N GLY A 53 -14.70 -15.58 5.24
CA GLY A 53 -14.03 -14.39 4.76
C GLY A 53 -13.01 -14.66 3.67
N ALA A 54 -12.15 -13.68 3.40
CA ALA A 54 -11.15 -13.75 2.36
C ALA A 54 -9.77 -13.29 2.84
N ARG A 55 -8.73 -14.00 2.40
CA ARG A 55 -7.35 -13.50 2.47
C ARG A 55 -7.15 -12.53 1.33
N VAL A 56 -6.71 -11.33 1.64
CA VAL A 56 -6.48 -10.27 0.66
C VAL A 56 -5.10 -9.68 0.84
N ARG A 57 -4.40 -9.44 -0.28
CA ARG A 57 -3.20 -8.62 -0.33
C ARG A 57 -3.46 -7.46 -1.27
N ALA A 58 -3.30 -6.26 -0.75
CA ALA A 58 -3.43 -5.03 -1.49
C ALA A 58 -2.15 -4.21 -1.41
N ARG A 59 -1.80 -3.56 -2.52
CA ARG A 59 -0.62 -2.72 -2.68
C ARG A 59 -1.04 -1.27 -2.74
N GLY A 60 -0.57 -0.46 -1.80
CA GLY A 60 -0.69 1.00 -1.82
C GLY A 60 0.59 1.64 -2.35
N TYR A 61 0.51 2.40 -3.44
CA TYR A 61 1.64 3.13 -4.00
C TYR A 61 1.90 4.42 -3.21
N ILE A 62 3.15 4.61 -2.80
CA ILE A 62 3.66 5.80 -2.12
C ILE A 62 4.26 6.78 -3.12
N HIS A 63 5.03 6.30 -4.11
CA HIS A 63 5.63 7.10 -5.17
C HIS A 63 5.27 6.51 -6.53
N LYS A 64 4.75 7.33 -7.45
CA LYS A 64 4.46 6.89 -8.83
C LYS A 64 5.68 7.04 -9.74
N PRO A 65 5.76 6.28 -10.85
CA PRO A 65 6.72 6.58 -11.92
C PRO A 65 6.58 8.03 -12.39
N GLY A 66 7.65 8.83 -12.25
CA GLY A 66 7.66 10.26 -12.57
C GLY A 66 7.41 11.19 -11.38
N ASP A 67 7.24 10.66 -10.18
CA ASP A 67 7.07 11.42 -8.95
C ASP A 67 8.42 11.80 -8.31
N THR A 68 8.41 12.70 -7.32
CA THR A 68 9.63 13.03 -6.57
C THR A 68 9.92 11.97 -5.50
N TYR A 69 10.99 11.21 -5.69
CA TYR A 69 11.38 10.17 -4.73
C TYR A 69 12.17 10.73 -3.55
N GLY A 70 11.60 10.65 -2.35
CA GLY A 70 12.26 11.12 -1.13
C GLY A 70 13.63 10.47 -0.86
N TRP A 71 13.83 9.21 -1.27
CA TRP A 71 15.11 8.51 -1.08
C TRP A 71 16.25 9.06 -1.98
N LEU A 72 15.93 9.63 -3.15
CA LEU A 72 16.93 10.27 -4.03
C LEU A 72 17.53 11.52 -3.38
N GLU A 73 16.73 12.28 -2.64
CA GLU A 73 17.17 13.46 -1.91
C GLU A 73 18.06 13.11 -0.71
N ILE A 74 17.81 11.96 -0.08
CA ILE A 74 18.62 11.52 1.06
C ILE A 74 20.02 11.11 0.60
N ASN A 75 20.13 10.39 -0.52
CA ASN A 75 21.42 9.97 -1.06
C ASN A 75 22.25 11.18 -1.54
N ARG A 76 21.63 12.18 -2.19
CA ARG A 76 22.31 13.43 -2.57
C ARG A 76 22.96 14.19 -1.40
N ARG A 77 22.40 14.09 -0.19
CA ARG A 77 22.97 14.72 1.01
C ARG A 77 24.11 13.90 1.63
N ALA A 78 24.15 12.59 1.38
CA ALA A 78 25.21 11.70 1.86
C ALA A 78 26.45 11.76 0.95
N ASP A 79 26.26 11.90 -0.36
CA ASP A 79 27.34 11.93 -1.36
C ASP A 79 28.02 13.31 -1.50
N GLY A 80 27.48 14.33 -0.83
CA GLY A 80 27.94 15.73 -0.86
C GLY A 80 28.69 16.19 0.40
N GLN A 81 29.19 15.26 1.22
CA GLN A 81 30.10 15.54 2.35
C GLN A 81 31.45 14.86 2.16
#